data_AF-A9ULA3-F1
#
_entry.id   AF-A9ULA3-F1
#
_cell.length_a   1.000
_cell.length_b   1.000
_cell.length_c   1.000
_cell.angle_alpha   90.00
_cell.angle_beta   90.00
_cell.angle_gamma   90.00
#
_symmetry.space_group_name_H-M   'P 1'
#
loop_
_entity.id
_entity.type
_entity.pdbx_description
1 polymer ?
#
loop_
_entity_poly.entity_id
_entity_poly.type
_entity_poly.pdbx_seq_one_letter_code
_entity_poly.pdbx_strand_id
1 'polypeptide(L)'
;MATGSDRLAGAGLVALSSIIFVYYSVWVILLPFIDSDHVIHNFFLSREYAVLLPLSAALVLLFFIGIFVTFIMWKSRSPKKKSE
;
A
#
# COMPACT_ATOMS: atom_id res chain seq x y z
N MET A 1 2.86 -5.24 29.56
CA MET A 1 3.03 -3.78 29.40
C MET A 1 4.00 -3.59 28.25
N ALA A 2 3.68 -2.81 27.22
CA ALA A 2 4.56 -2.62 26.07
C ALA A 2 5.89 -1.99 26.52
N THR A 3 7.01 -2.53 26.04
CA THR A 3 8.36 -2.09 26.39
C THR A 3 8.59 -0.66 25.89
N GLY A 4 9.55 0.08 26.45
CA GLY A 4 9.86 1.44 25.99
C GLY A 4 10.19 1.51 24.49
N SER A 5 10.84 0.46 23.96
CA SER A 5 11.11 0.28 22.54
C SER A 5 9.83 0.18 21.68
N ASP A 6 8.86 -0.63 22.13
CA ASP A 6 7.59 -0.82 21.40
C ASP A 6 6.80 0.48 21.29
N ARG A 7 6.83 1.29 22.35
CA ARG A 7 6.19 2.62 22.38
C ARG A 7 6.85 3.59 21.42
N LEU A 8 8.19 3.60 21.35
CA LEU A 8 8.93 4.46 20.44
C LEU A 8 8.69 4.05 18.98
N ALA A 9 8.73 2.75 18.67
CA ALA A 9 8.43 2.23 17.34
C ALA A 9 7.00 2.58 16.90
N GLY A 10 6.03 2.42 17.80
CA GLY A 10 4.64 2.79 17.56
C GLY A 10 4.48 4.30 17.30
N ALA A 11 5.10 5.15 18.11
CA ALA A 11 5.08 6.60 17.91
C ALA A 11 5.71 7.01 16.57
N GLY A 12 6.83 6.37 16.20
CA GLY A 12 7.48 6.59 14.90
C GLY A 12 6.59 6.20 13.72
N LEU A 13 5.94 5.04 13.79
CA LEU A 13 4.97 4.59 12.78
C LEU A 13 3.78 5.56 12.65
N VAL A 14 3.24 6.06 13.77
CA VAL A 14 2.13 7.02 13.76
C VAL A 14 2.57 8.36 13.15
N ALA A 15 3.74 8.88 13.53
CA ALA A 15 4.25 10.13 12.98
C ALA A 15 4.50 10.01 11.47
N LEU A 16 5.16 8.95 11.03
CA LEU A 16 5.43 8.67 9.62
C LEU A 16 4.13 8.50 8.82
N SER A 17 3.19 7.71 9.35
CA SER A 17 1.87 7.53 8.73
C SER A 17 1.12 8.85 8.61
N SER A 18 1.16 9.71 9.64
CA SER A 18 0.51 11.01 9.63
C SER A 18 1.09 11.93 8.55
N ILE A 19 2.41 11.96 8.39
CA ILE A 19 3.08 12.75 7.34
C ILE A 19 2.65 12.28 5.95
N ILE A 20 2.71 10.97 5.70
CA ILE A 20 2.32 10.38 4.41
C ILE A 20 0.84 10.65 4.14
N PHE A 21 -0.02 10.49 5.15
CA PHE A 21 -1.46 10.74 5.03
C PHE A 21 -1.76 12.19 4.65
N VAL A 22 -1.12 13.17 5.31
CA VAL A 22 -1.30 14.59 4.98
C VAL A 22 -0.80 14.88 3.57
N TYR A 23 0.41 14.43 3.21
CA TYR A 23 0.96 14.60 1.86
C TYR A 23 0.00 14.07 0.80
N TYR A 24 -0.48 12.83 0.97
CA TYR A 24 -1.36 12.19 0.01
C TYR A 24 -2.77 12.81 -0.01
N SER A 25 -3.27 13.28 1.13
CA SER A 25 -4.56 13.99 1.21
C SER A 25 -4.51 15.32 0.47
N VAL A 26 -3.45 16.12 0.67
CA VAL A 26 -3.25 17.36 -0.09
C VAL A 26 -3.15 17.04 -1.59
N TRP A 27 -2.39 15.99 -1.94
CA TRP A 27 -2.18 15.61 -3.33
C TRP A 27 -3.47 15.17 -4.05
N VAL A 28 -4.28 14.32 -3.42
CA VAL A 28 -5.47 13.73 -4.05
C VAL A 28 -6.68 14.66 -3.96
N ILE A 29 -6.87 15.31 -2.81
CA ILE A 29 -8.10 16.04 -2.50
C ILE A 29 -7.94 17.53 -2.81
N LEU A 30 -6.84 18.17 -2.39
CA LEU A 30 -6.71 19.63 -2.49
C LEU A 30 -6.11 20.10 -3.82
N LEU A 31 -5.05 19.43 -4.29
CA LEU A 31 -4.36 19.77 -5.53
C LEU A 31 -5.26 19.88 -6.78
N PRO A 32 -6.35 19.10 -6.96
CA PRO A 32 -7.21 19.28 -8.12
C PRO A 32 -7.99 20.60 -8.16
N PHE A 33 -8.10 21.31 -7.04
CA PHE A 33 -8.75 22.62 -6.94
C PHE A 33 -7.78 23.80 -7.00
N ILE A 34 -6.47 23.54 -7.16
CA ILE A 34 -5.44 24.57 -7.29
C ILE A 34 -5.11 24.75 -8.78
N ASP A 35 -4.89 26.00 -9.18
CA ASP A 35 -4.52 26.35 -10.55
C ASP A 35 -3.21 25.69 -10.96
N SER A 36 -3.15 25.20 -12.20
CA SER A 36 -2.02 24.43 -12.72
C SER A 36 -0.70 25.21 -12.81
N ASP A 37 -0.76 26.55 -12.81
CA ASP A 37 0.43 27.43 -12.82
C ASP A 37 1.05 27.59 -11.42
N HIS A 38 0.35 27.14 -10.36
CA HIS A 38 0.81 27.33 -9.00
C HIS A 38 2.04 26.47 -8.70
N VAL A 39 3.06 27.07 -8.08
CA VAL A 39 4.34 26.43 -7.71
C VAL A 39 4.21 25.15 -6.87
N ILE A 40 3.03 24.93 -6.27
CA ILE A 40 2.76 23.78 -5.42
C ILE A 40 2.81 22.48 -6.22
N HIS A 41 2.46 22.52 -7.52
CA HIS A 41 2.52 21.37 -8.40
C HIS A 41 3.93 20.78 -8.55
N ASN A 42 5.00 21.56 -8.29
CA ASN A 42 6.37 21.05 -8.31
C ASN A 42 6.72 20.14 -7.12
N PHE A 43 5.94 20.19 -6.04
CA PHE A 43 6.13 19.34 -4.85
C PHE A 43 5.35 18.02 -4.92
N PHE A 44 4.51 17.86 -5.95
CA PHE A 44 3.64 16.71 -6.15
C PHE A 44 3.93 16.05 -7.48
N LEU A 45 3.75 14.73 -7.54
CA LEU A 45 3.76 14.04 -8.83
C LEU A 45 2.52 14.43 -9.64
N SER A 46 2.58 14.20 -10.96
CA SER A 46 1.43 14.39 -11.85
C SER A 46 0.21 13.62 -11.34
N ARG A 47 -0.98 14.19 -11.57
CA ARG A 47 -2.27 13.67 -11.09
C ARG A 47 -2.50 12.19 -11.43
N GLU A 48 -1.99 11.72 -12.56
CA GLU A 48 -2.10 10.32 -12.99
C GLU A 48 -1.53 9.35 -11.95
N TYR A 49 -0.42 9.72 -11.29
CA TYR A 49 0.18 8.89 -10.25
C TYR A 49 -0.66 8.79 -8.99
N ALA A 50 -1.48 9.81 -8.70
CA ALA A 50 -2.41 9.77 -7.58
C ALA A 50 -3.42 8.62 -7.72
N VAL A 51 -3.83 8.29 -8.95
CA VAL A 51 -4.74 7.17 -9.25
C VAL A 51 -3.97 5.87 -9.45
N LEU A 52 -2.80 5.94 -10.09
CA LEU A 52 -1.99 4.76 -10.43
C LEU A 52 -1.41 4.07 -9.19
N LEU A 53 -1.02 4.82 -8.16
CA LEU A 53 -0.44 4.24 -6.94
C LEU A 53 -1.40 3.28 -6.20
N PRO A 54 -2.65 3.67 -5.86
CA PRO A 54 -3.61 2.75 -5.27
C PRO A 54 -3.96 1.57 -6.20
N LEU A 55 -4.12 1.85 -7.49
CA LEU A 55 -4.47 0.83 -8.47
C LEU A 55 -3.38 -0.25 -8.58
N SER A 56 -2.12 0.18 -8.73
CA SER A 56 -0.97 -0.72 -8.77
C SER A 56 -0.81 -1.51 -7.47
N ALA A 57 -0.98 -0.88 -6.31
CA ALA A 57 -0.96 -1.58 -5.02
C ALA A 57 -2.05 -2.67 -4.95
N ALA A 58 -3.27 -2.37 -5.40
CA ALA A 58 -4.36 -3.33 -5.44
C ALA A 58 -4.08 -4.50 -6.41
N LEU A 59 -3.53 -4.22 -7.59
CA LEU A 59 -3.15 -5.23 -8.57
C LEU A 59 -2.03 -6.14 -8.05
N VAL A 60 -1.01 -5.56 -7.41
CA VAL A 60 0.09 -6.30 -6.79
C VAL A 60 -0.45 -7.21 -5.68
N LEU A 61 -1.32 -6.69 -4.80
CA LEU A 61 -1.97 -7.49 -3.76
C LEU A 61 -2.77 -8.64 -4.36
N LEU A 62 -3.58 -8.38 -5.38
CA LEU A 62 -4.36 -9.40 -6.09
C LEU A 62 -3.47 -10.47 -6.71
N PHE A 63 -2.35 -10.07 -7.31
CA PHE A 63 -1.37 -10.99 -7.87
C PHE A 63 -0.76 -11.91 -6.79
N PHE A 64 -0.39 -11.36 -5.64
CA PHE A 64 0.08 -12.16 -4.50
C PHE A 64 -0.98 -13.15 -4.01
N ILE A 65 -2.23 -12.73 -3.92
CA ILE A 65 -3.36 -13.62 -3.55
C ILE A 65 -3.49 -14.75 -4.58
N GLY A 66 -3.44 -14.44 -5.88
CA GLY A 66 -3.53 -15.42 -6.95
C GLY A 66 -2.40 -16.46 -6.91
N ILE A 67 -1.15 -16.02 -6.70
CA ILE A 67 -0.01 -16.92 -6.49
C ILE A 67 -0.24 -17.80 -5.27
N PHE A 68 -0.65 -17.21 -4.14
CA PHE A 68 -0.86 -17.95 -2.90
C PHE A 68 -1.92 -19.04 -3.05
N VAL A 69 -3.07 -18.72 -3.66
CA VAL A 69 -4.13 -19.69 -3.93
C VAL A 69 -3.64 -20.81 -4.86
N THR A 70 -2.97 -20.46 -5.95
CA THR A 70 -2.42 -21.43 -6.92
C THR A 70 -1.42 -22.36 -6.24
N PHE A 71 -0.55 -21.82 -5.39
CA PHE A 71 0.44 -22.57 -4.62
C PHE A 71 -0.21 -23.57 -3.66
N ILE A 72 -1.25 -23.15 -2.93
CA ILE A 72 -1.99 -24.03 -2.01
C ILE A 72 -2.73 -25.13 -2.78
N MET A 73 -3.37 -24.80 -3.91
CA MET A 73 -4.04 -25.78 -4.77
C MET A 73 -3.05 -26.81 -5.34
N TRP A 74 -1.88 -26.36 -5.81
CA TRP A 74 -0.83 -27.25 -6.29
C TRP A 74 -0.38 -28.22 -5.21
N LYS A 75 -0.10 -27.71 -4.00
CA LYS A 75 0.33 -28.54 -2.86
C LYS A 75 -0.73 -29.55 -2.44
N SER A 76 -2.01 -29.16 -2.50
CA SER A 76 -3.14 -30.05 -2.17
C SER A 76 -3.37 -31.16 -3.20
N ARG A 77 -2.85 -31.03 -4.43
CA ARG A 77 -2.99 -32.05 -5.49
C ARG A 77 -1.94 -33.16 -5.40
N SER A 78 -0.97 -33.08 -4.50
CA SER A 78 -0.03 -34.18 -4.24
C SER A 78 -0.81 -35.44 -3.84
N PRO A 79 -0.70 -36.54 -4.60
CA PRO A 79 -1.52 -37.73 -4.37
C PRO A 79 -1.26 -38.27 -2.96
N LYS A 80 -2.34 -38.49 -2.18
CA LYS A 80 -2.26 -39.39 -1.02
C LYS A 80 -1.75 -40.72 -1.56
N LYS A 81 -0.55 -41.14 -1.16
CA LYS A 81 -0.13 -42.54 -1.34
C LYS A 81 -1.22 -43.39 -0.70
N LYS A 82 -1.97 -44.11 -1.52
CA LYS A 82 -2.93 -45.10 -1.07
C LYS A 82 -2.08 -46.16 -0.36
N SER A 83 -2.15 -46.20 0.96
CA SER A 83 -1.62 -47.31 1.74
C SER A 83 -2.53 -48.51 1.49
N GLU A 84 -2.10 -49.38 0.60
CA GLU A 84 -2.44 -50.82 0.61
C GLU A 84 -1.16 -51.59 0.90
#